data_AF-A0A238WPT5-F1
#
_entry.id   AF-A0A238WPT5-F1
#
_cell.length_a   1.000
_cell.length_b   1.000
_cell.length_c   1.000
_cell.angle_alpha   90.00
_cell.angle_beta   90.00
_cell.angle_gamma   90.00
#
_symmetry.space_group_name_H-M   'P 1'
#
loop_
_entity.id
_entity.type
_entity.pdbx_description
1 polymer ?
#
loop_
_entity_poly.entity_id
_entity_poly.type
_entity_poly.pdbx_seq_one_letter_code
_entity_poly.pdbx_strand_id
1 'polypeptide(L)'
;MSQVGHHRSHRGLIQTSAPGDHRAPVDAIIVPSSRSGLLLVEAGRLAVLLDATLLVLCSKYTDPRVVIEHLARMSNLRVAAVEFPKDGAPGLPVLETSTVLGRSRLQRRADTSAKRNLGLVLARMSGWRNVVFLDDDITVPDAYDLERAAALLGTHDGVGLEMGGYPDNSVVCHANRLTGDKQQDTFIGGGALAVPADRIDSFFPEIYNEDWFFLLGDAGLRPVGQIGRAWQRDYDPFLNPDRARGEEFGDVLAEGIFARLDHGLPIAVERSYWSEFLAVRLELIKGIENRIDRGTPRGEQMLKALGAAKGRLRYIQPEDCVRYLEAWRNDQKTWRDYMGGIGRNSENAVGPATVQAALRSFGLVSLTSPARDRSRTKPERAALRSRREMSVLH
;
A
#
# COMPACT_ATOMS: atom_id res chain seq x y z
N MET A 1 -23.15 -11.75 22.79
CA MET A 1 -23.26 -10.98 21.53
C MET A 1 -22.35 -11.66 20.52
N SER A 2 -22.79 -11.88 19.28
CA SER A 2 -21.95 -12.53 18.26
C SER A 2 -20.63 -11.76 18.09
N GLN A 3 -19.49 -12.42 18.34
CA GLN A 3 -18.15 -11.86 18.12
C GLN A 3 -17.75 -11.88 16.62
N VAL A 4 -18.66 -12.34 15.75
CA VAL A 4 -18.47 -12.39 14.30
C VAL A 4 -19.30 -11.28 13.66
N GLY A 5 -18.63 -10.35 12.98
CA GLY A 5 -19.26 -9.15 12.41
C GLY A 5 -18.33 -8.40 11.46
N HIS A 6 -18.88 -7.76 10.42
CA HIS A 6 -18.18 -6.69 9.70
C HIS A 6 -18.19 -5.45 10.60
N HIS A 7 -17.04 -4.84 10.87
CA HIS A 7 -16.95 -3.69 11.76
C HIS A 7 -16.97 -2.37 10.99
N ARG A 8 -17.53 -1.32 11.60
CA ARG A 8 -17.61 0.01 10.98
C ARG A 8 -16.24 0.69 10.89
N SER A 9 -15.34 0.38 11.83
CA SER A 9 -14.03 1.01 11.93
C SER A 9 -13.07 0.07 12.68
N HIS A 10 -11.83 0.02 12.19
CA HIS A 10 -10.70 -0.64 12.85
C HIS A 10 -9.70 0.37 13.43
N ARG A 11 -10.06 1.67 13.48
CA ARG A 11 -9.15 2.73 13.93
C ARG A 11 -8.71 2.56 15.39
N GLY A 12 -9.49 1.81 16.19
CA GLY A 12 -9.12 1.45 17.56
C GLY A 12 -7.83 0.62 17.66
N LEU A 13 -7.39 0.00 16.57
CA LEU A 13 -6.13 -0.76 16.51
C LEU A 13 -4.92 0.12 16.21
N ILE A 14 -5.11 1.39 15.84
CA ILE A 14 -4.02 2.31 15.46
C ILE A 14 -3.51 3.04 16.71
N GLN A 15 -2.19 3.02 16.90
CA GLN A 15 -1.53 3.82 17.93
C GLN A 15 -1.34 5.24 17.39
N THR A 16 -2.32 6.10 17.62
CA THR A 16 -2.20 7.52 17.24
C THR A 16 -1.17 8.19 18.13
N SER A 17 -0.07 8.66 17.55
CA SER A 17 0.87 9.53 18.25
C SER A 17 0.39 10.97 18.17
N ALA A 18 0.60 11.75 19.24
CA ALA A 18 0.33 13.18 19.20
C ALA A 18 1.17 13.82 18.09
N PRO A 19 0.64 14.83 17.36
CA PRO A 19 1.39 15.52 16.32
C PRO A 19 2.62 16.19 16.95
N GLY A 20 3.77 15.53 16.79
CA GLY A 20 5.07 16.10 17.09
C GLY A 20 5.69 16.69 15.84
N ASP A 21 6.45 17.77 16.00
CA ASP A 21 7.28 18.33 14.92
C ASP A 21 8.56 17.52 14.66
N HIS A 22 8.73 16.38 15.34
CA HIS A 22 9.87 15.50 15.12
C HIS A 22 9.80 14.87 13.72
N ARG A 23 10.94 14.89 13.04
CA ARG A 23 11.09 14.46 11.65
C ARG A 23 12.32 13.59 11.53
N ALA A 24 12.19 12.51 10.76
CA ALA A 24 13.30 11.66 10.36
C ALA A 24 13.42 11.67 8.83
N PRO A 25 14.63 11.50 8.28
CA PRO A 25 14.82 11.48 6.84
C PRO A 25 14.07 10.30 6.20
N VAL A 26 13.55 10.51 5.00
CA VAL A 26 13.04 9.47 4.10
C VAL A 26 14.11 9.18 3.06
N ASP A 27 14.62 7.95 3.05
CA ASP A 27 15.71 7.56 2.14
C ASP A 27 15.19 7.38 0.70
N ALA A 28 13.99 6.80 0.57
CA ALA A 28 13.36 6.57 -0.70
C ALA A 28 11.83 6.60 -0.66
N ILE A 29 11.26 7.03 -1.78
CA ILE A 29 9.84 6.89 -2.12
C ILE A 29 9.75 5.82 -3.20
N ILE A 30 8.98 4.77 -2.94
CA ILE A 30 8.81 3.61 -3.81
C ILE A 30 7.39 3.63 -4.37
N VAL A 31 7.27 3.70 -5.69
CA VAL A 31 5.98 3.81 -6.39
C VAL A 31 5.74 2.57 -7.24
N PRO A 32 4.84 1.66 -6.84
CA PRO A 32 4.36 0.59 -7.70
C PRO A 32 3.37 1.16 -8.73
N SER A 33 3.84 1.46 -9.94
CA SER A 33 3.01 2.13 -10.94
C SER A 33 2.54 1.16 -12.04
N SER A 34 1.26 1.27 -12.39
CA SER A 34 0.70 0.55 -13.54
C SER A 34 -0.18 1.42 -14.45
N ARG A 35 -0.32 2.70 -14.07
CA ARG A 35 -1.08 3.74 -14.77
C ARG A 35 -0.15 4.64 -15.59
N SER A 36 -0.68 5.71 -16.17
CA SER A 36 0.12 6.67 -16.94
C SER A 36 1.26 7.27 -16.10
N GLY A 37 2.47 7.31 -16.66
CA GLY A 37 3.63 7.95 -16.02
C GLY A 37 3.43 9.45 -15.70
N LEU A 38 2.43 10.09 -16.29
CA LEU A 38 2.06 11.49 -15.99
C LEU A 38 1.51 11.67 -14.57
N LEU A 39 1.06 10.61 -13.91
CA LEU A 39 0.57 10.69 -12.54
C LEU A 39 1.72 10.84 -11.51
N LEU A 40 2.95 10.53 -11.91
CA LEU A 40 4.15 10.47 -11.05
C LEU A 40 4.77 11.84 -10.71
N VAL A 41 4.22 12.95 -11.25
CA VAL A 41 4.71 14.31 -10.97
C VAL A 41 4.75 14.59 -9.48
N GLU A 42 3.71 14.14 -8.76
CA GLU A 42 3.61 14.36 -7.32
C GLU A 42 4.67 13.57 -6.54
N ALA A 43 4.89 12.30 -6.88
CA ALA A 43 5.95 11.50 -6.28
C ALA A 43 7.34 12.11 -6.55
N GLY A 44 7.57 12.65 -7.75
CA GLY A 44 8.78 13.41 -8.08
C GLY A 44 8.95 14.67 -7.23
N ARG A 45 7.88 15.46 -7.06
CA ARG A 45 7.88 16.65 -6.20
C ARG A 45 8.24 16.29 -4.75
N LEU A 46 7.61 15.25 -4.21
CA LEU A 46 7.88 14.77 -2.84
C LEU A 46 9.33 14.33 -2.69
N ALA A 47 9.85 13.55 -3.64
CA ALA A 47 11.24 13.09 -3.60
C ALA A 47 12.24 14.26 -3.63
N VAL A 48 11.99 15.31 -4.42
CA VAL A 48 12.83 16.52 -4.44
C VAL A 48 12.77 17.26 -3.10
N LEU A 49 11.57 17.47 -2.55
CA LEU A 49 11.40 18.24 -1.30
C LEU A 49 12.03 17.54 -0.09
N LEU A 50 12.02 16.21 -0.08
CA LEU A 50 12.54 15.39 1.00
C LEU A 50 13.99 14.96 0.79
N ASP A 51 14.62 15.36 -0.32
CA ASP A 51 15.93 14.85 -0.74
C ASP A 51 15.98 13.31 -0.72
N ALA A 52 14.90 12.66 -1.17
CA ALA A 52 14.75 11.20 -1.21
C ALA A 52 15.03 10.65 -2.62
N THR A 53 15.36 9.37 -2.72
CA THR A 53 15.42 8.67 -4.02
C THR A 53 14.01 8.25 -4.44
N LEU A 54 13.61 8.54 -5.67
CA LEU A 54 12.37 8.01 -6.25
C LEU A 54 12.66 6.70 -6.99
N LEU A 55 12.08 5.60 -6.53
CA LEU A 55 12.09 4.31 -7.21
C LEU A 55 10.71 4.04 -7.81
N VAL A 56 10.62 3.95 -9.14
CA VAL A 56 9.36 3.67 -9.84
C VAL A 56 9.41 2.28 -10.45
N LEU A 57 8.51 1.40 -10.02
CA LEU A 57 8.39 0.03 -10.51
C LEU A 57 7.25 -0.02 -11.53
N CYS A 58 7.61 0.00 -12.81
CA CYS A 58 6.71 0.24 -13.92
C CYS A 58 6.16 -1.07 -14.50
N SER A 59 4.86 -1.13 -14.77
CA SER A 59 4.28 -2.18 -15.63
C SER A 59 3.05 -1.66 -16.38
N LYS A 60 2.46 -2.49 -17.25
CA LYS A 60 1.23 -2.18 -18.00
C LYS A 60 1.36 -0.86 -18.78
N TYR A 61 0.74 0.22 -18.29
CA TYR A 61 0.70 1.52 -18.97
C TYR A 61 1.79 2.47 -18.51
N THR A 62 2.66 2.04 -17.60
CA THR A 62 3.82 2.81 -17.16
C THR A 62 5.06 2.32 -17.91
N ASP A 63 5.69 3.21 -18.69
CA ASP A 63 6.95 2.96 -19.38
C ASP A 63 8.09 3.70 -18.68
N PRO A 64 9.17 3.02 -18.24
CA PRO A 64 10.32 3.66 -17.60
C PRO A 64 10.94 4.82 -18.37
N ARG A 65 10.96 4.77 -19.72
CA ARG A 65 11.49 5.85 -20.57
C ARG A 65 10.66 7.10 -20.43
N VAL A 66 9.33 6.95 -20.53
CA VAL A 66 8.37 8.04 -20.36
C VAL A 66 8.47 8.63 -18.95
N VAL A 67 8.65 7.80 -17.93
CA VAL A 67 8.89 8.26 -16.55
C VAL A 67 10.13 9.15 -16.47
N ILE A 68 11.26 8.69 -17.00
CA ILE A 68 12.51 9.47 -16.98
C ILE A 68 12.38 10.77 -17.79
N GLU A 69 11.86 10.71 -19.01
CA GLU A 69 11.67 11.90 -19.86
C GLU A 69 10.77 12.94 -19.20
N HIS A 70 9.69 12.50 -18.56
CA HIS A 70 8.74 13.38 -17.91
C HIS A 70 9.32 14.01 -16.64
N LEU A 71 10.01 13.22 -15.82
CA LEU A 71 10.55 13.66 -14.54
C LEU A 71 11.93 14.34 -14.64
N ALA A 72 12.66 14.18 -15.75
CA ALA A 72 13.97 14.82 -15.99
C ALA A 72 13.91 16.36 -15.95
N ARG A 73 12.71 16.95 -16.05
CA ARG A 73 12.49 18.39 -15.91
C ARG A 73 12.61 18.88 -14.46
N MET A 74 12.57 17.98 -13.48
CA MET A 74 12.71 18.31 -12.06
C MET A 74 14.19 18.36 -11.67
N SER A 75 14.68 19.56 -11.36
CA SER A 75 16.04 19.74 -10.85
C SER A 75 16.23 18.97 -9.53
N ASN A 76 17.39 18.33 -9.38
CA ASN A 76 17.81 17.57 -8.18
C ASN A 76 17.03 16.27 -7.91
N LEU A 77 16.12 15.86 -8.80
CA LEU A 77 15.44 14.58 -8.63
C LEU A 77 16.39 13.41 -8.90
N ARG A 78 16.54 12.54 -7.89
CA ARG A 78 17.19 11.23 -8.02
C ARG A 78 16.13 10.19 -8.30
N VAL A 79 16.03 9.75 -9.56
CA VAL A 79 15.02 8.77 -9.98
C VAL A 79 15.65 7.53 -10.61
N ALA A 80 15.13 6.36 -10.22
CA ALA A 80 15.33 5.09 -10.89
C ALA A 80 13.98 4.54 -11.34
N ALA A 81 13.78 4.40 -12.64
CA ALA A 81 12.59 3.79 -13.22
C ALA A 81 12.95 2.39 -13.73
N VAL A 82 12.19 1.39 -13.32
CA VAL A 82 12.49 -0.03 -13.52
C VAL A 82 11.33 -0.67 -14.26
N GLU A 83 11.63 -1.43 -15.31
CA GLU A 83 10.63 -2.28 -15.95
C GLU A 83 10.40 -3.51 -15.06
N PHE A 84 9.19 -3.64 -14.51
CA PHE A 84 8.81 -4.79 -13.70
C PHE A 84 8.41 -5.97 -14.63
N PRO A 85 9.09 -7.13 -14.54
CA PRO A 85 8.81 -8.24 -15.44
C PRO A 85 7.40 -8.81 -15.23
N LYS A 86 6.74 -9.23 -16.32
CA LYS A 86 5.39 -9.80 -16.28
C LYS A 86 5.31 -11.09 -15.47
N ASP A 87 6.39 -11.87 -15.47
CA ASP A 87 6.49 -13.15 -14.78
C ASP A 87 7.04 -13.03 -13.35
N GLY A 88 7.20 -11.79 -12.85
CA GLY A 88 7.80 -11.51 -11.54
C GLY A 88 9.29 -11.21 -11.61
N ALA A 89 9.81 -10.57 -10.57
CA ALA A 89 11.23 -10.21 -10.51
C ALA A 89 12.09 -11.45 -10.19
N PRO A 90 13.12 -11.76 -11.01
CA PRO A 90 14.01 -12.89 -10.76
C PRO A 90 14.66 -12.80 -9.39
N GLY A 91 14.76 -13.91 -8.66
CA GLY A 91 15.44 -13.96 -7.37
C GLY A 91 14.59 -13.55 -6.16
N LEU A 92 13.34 -13.11 -6.35
CA LEU A 92 12.36 -13.11 -5.27
C LEU A 92 11.89 -14.55 -4.98
N PRO A 93 11.60 -14.90 -3.71
CA PRO A 93 11.03 -16.20 -3.38
C PRO A 93 9.63 -16.33 -4.00
N VAL A 94 9.31 -17.54 -4.47
CA VAL A 94 7.93 -17.90 -4.83
C VAL A 94 7.17 -18.12 -3.53
N LEU A 95 6.16 -17.30 -3.30
CA LEU A 95 5.33 -17.34 -2.10
C LEU A 95 4.17 -18.31 -2.29
N GLU A 96 3.83 -19.08 -1.25
CA GLU A 96 2.69 -19.99 -1.24
C GLU A 96 1.38 -19.21 -1.47
N THR A 97 1.23 -18.02 -0.90
CA THR A 97 0.06 -17.15 -1.12
C THR A 97 -0.20 -16.81 -2.59
N SER A 98 0.84 -16.75 -3.43
CA SER A 98 0.73 -16.55 -4.88
C SER A 98 0.22 -17.79 -5.64
N THR A 99 0.34 -18.98 -5.05
CA THR A 99 0.10 -20.27 -5.72
C THR A 99 -1.00 -21.12 -5.08
N VAL A 100 -1.33 -20.88 -3.81
CA VAL A 100 -2.24 -21.69 -2.97
C VAL A 100 -3.68 -21.67 -3.47
N LEU A 101 -4.09 -20.59 -4.14
CA LEU A 101 -5.39 -20.49 -4.80
C LEU A 101 -5.35 -21.07 -6.21
N GLY A 102 -4.19 -21.53 -6.70
CA GLY A 102 -3.96 -22.02 -8.05
C GLY A 102 -4.50 -21.08 -9.13
N ARG A 103 -4.91 -21.64 -10.26
CA ARG A 103 -5.65 -20.90 -11.31
C ARG A 103 -7.15 -20.76 -10.97
N SER A 104 -7.52 -20.78 -9.69
CA SER A 104 -8.92 -20.64 -9.30
C SER A 104 -9.42 -19.24 -9.62
N ARG A 105 -10.74 -19.05 -9.50
CA ARG A 105 -11.34 -17.75 -9.68
C ARG A 105 -10.85 -16.75 -8.62
N LEU A 106 -10.45 -17.21 -7.43
CA LEU A 106 -10.11 -16.36 -6.28
C LEU A 106 -8.76 -15.63 -6.43
N GLN A 107 -7.88 -16.09 -7.33
CA GLN A 107 -6.56 -15.51 -7.52
C GLN A 107 -6.64 -14.05 -8.00
N ARG A 108 -5.94 -13.15 -7.30
CA ARG A 108 -5.75 -11.76 -7.73
C ARG A 108 -4.75 -11.73 -8.89
N ARG A 109 -4.98 -10.86 -9.89
CA ARG A 109 -4.08 -10.67 -11.04
C ARG A 109 -3.54 -9.24 -11.07
N ALA A 110 -2.82 -8.87 -10.02
CA ALA A 110 -2.20 -7.56 -9.88
C ALA A 110 -0.73 -7.74 -9.46
N ASP A 111 0.14 -6.85 -9.93
CA ASP A 111 1.57 -6.89 -9.63
C ASP A 111 1.96 -5.96 -8.47
N THR A 112 1.00 -5.29 -7.82
CA THR A 112 1.25 -4.34 -6.74
C THR A 112 2.02 -4.98 -5.58
N SER A 113 1.56 -6.14 -5.07
CA SER A 113 2.23 -6.87 -3.99
C SER A 113 3.67 -7.24 -4.36
N ALA A 114 3.88 -7.79 -5.56
CA ALA A 114 5.20 -8.21 -6.03
C ALA A 114 6.16 -7.02 -6.21
N LYS A 115 5.67 -5.88 -6.71
CA LYS A 115 6.43 -4.62 -6.78
C LYS A 115 6.79 -4.10 -5.39
N ARG A 116 5.84 -4.06 -4.45
CA ARG A 116 6.12 -3.61 -3.08
C ARG A 116 7.17 -4.51 -2.40
N ASN A 117 7.08 -5.83 -2.58
CA ASN A 117 8.09 -6.79 -2.11
C ASN A 117 9.47 -6.55 -2.74
N LEU A 118 9.54 -6.35 -4.06
CA LEU A 118 10.80 -5.96 -4.72
C LEU A 118 11.34 -4.65 -4.12
N GLY A 119 10.48 -3.68 -3.86
CA GLY A 119 10.82 -2.42 -3.20
C GLY A 119 11.47 -2.62 -1.83
N LEU A 120 10.92 -3.50 -0.99
CA LEU A 120 11.50 -3.85 0.32
C LEU A 120 12.91 -4.44 0.19
N VAL A 121 13.11 -5.34 -0.77
CA VAL A 121 14.39 -5.99 -1.01
C VAL A 121 15.42 -5.00 -1.51
N LEU A 122 15.07 -4.18 -2.51
CA LEU A 122 15.95 -3.14 -3.02
C LEU A 122 16.29 -2.12 -1.94
N ALA A 123 15.36 -1.80 -1.03
CA ALA A 123 15.61 -0.92 0.10
C ALA A 123 16.64 -1.52 1.07
N ARG A 124 16.46 -2.80 1.45
CA ARG A 124 17.40 -3.57 2.31
C ARG A 124 18.81 -3.57 1.72
N MET A 125 18.91 -3.88 0.43
CA MET A 125 20.19 -3.93 -0.30
C MET A 125 20.82 -2.54 -0.46
N SER A 126 20.01 -1.50 -0.60
CA SER A 126 20.50 -0.12 -0.75
C SER A 126 20.89 0.54 0.57
N GLY A 127 20.73 -0.16 1.70
CA GLY A 127 21.01 0.36 3.04
C GLY A 127 20.01 1.41 3.51
N TRP A 128 18.82 1.48 2.89
CA TRP A 128 17.78 2.42 3.29
C TRP A 128 17.12 1.98 4.59
N ARG A 129 16.94 2.93 5.50
CA ARG A 129 16.32 2.71 6.82
C ARG A 129 14.83 3.05 6.77
N ASN A 130 14.49 4.22 6.25
CA ASN A 130 13.11 4.70 6.18
C ASN A 130 12.68 4.83 4.73
N VAL A 131 11.73 4.01 4.30
CA VAL A 131 11.13 4.12 2.96
C VAL A 131 9.65 4.40 3.05
N VAL A 132 9.11 5.02 2.01
CA VAL A 132 7.68 5.27 1.86
C VAL A 132 7.18 4.55 0.62
N PHE A 133 6.18 3.70 0.76
CA PHE A 133 5.36 3.26 -0.37
C PHE A 133 4.30 4.33 -0.66
N LEU A 134 4.20 4.71 -1.93
CA LEU A 134 3.25 5.71 -2.40
C LEU A 134 2.59 5.22 -3.69
N ASP A 135 1.26 5.15 -3.73
CA ASP A 135 0.57 4.78 -4.98
C ASP A 135 0.62 5.94 -5.98
N ASP A 136 0.57 5.61 -7.28
CA ASP A 136 0.77 6.57 -8.36
C ASP A 136 -0.37 7.60 -8.52
N ASP A 137 -1.51 7.41 -7.84
CA ASP A 137 -2.68 8.29 -7.82
C ASP A 137 -2.87 9.04 -6.50
N ILE A 138 -1.84 9.09 -5.65
CA ILE A 138 -1.87 9.72 -4.33
C ILE A 138 -1.17 11.07 -4.36
N THR A 139 -1.71 12.03 -3.61
CA THR A 139 -1.09 13.34 -3.37
C THR A 139 -0.92 13.60 -1.89
N VAL A 140 0.16 14.29 -1.51
CA VAL A 140 0.49 14.56 -0.10
C VAL A 140 0.66 16.08 0.07
N PRO A 141 -0.35 16.79 0.61
CA PRO A 141 -0.33 18.25 0.67
C PRO A 141 0.89 18.81 1.42
N ASP A 142 1.22 18.23 2.57
CA ASP A 142 2.45 18.55 3.30
C ASP A 142 3.46 17.41 3.16
N ALA A 143 4.50 17.61 2.34
CA ALA A 143 5.56 16.61 2.14
C ALA A 143 6.20 16.16 3.46
N TYR A 144 6.26 17.04 4.46
CA TYR A 144 6.84 16.72 5.77
C TYR A 144 6.00 15.76 6.62
N ASP A 145 4.76 15.47 6.23
CA ASP A 145 4.01 14.35 6.82
C ASP A 145 4.75 13.02 6.64
N LEU A 146 5.48 12.84 5.53
CA LEU A 146 6.26 11.63 5.30
C LEU A 146 7.47 11.53 6.23
N GLU A 147 8.14 12.65 6.54
CA GLU A 147 9.23 12.68 7.53
C GLU A 147 8.72 12.49 8.97
N ARG A 148 7.53 13.01 9.28
CA ARG A 148 6.85 12.75 10.57
C ARG A 148 6.44 11.28 10.69
N ALA A 149 5.94 10.67 9.62
CA ALA A 149 5.66 9.25 9.58
C ALA A 149 6.94 8.43 9.77
N ALA A 150 8.03 8.80 9.09
CA ALA A 150 9.35 8.18 9.26
C ALA A 150 9.89 8.31 10.69
N ALA A 151 9.63 9.43 11.38
CA ALA A 151 10.04 9.62 12.77
C ALA A 151 9.35 8.63 13.73
N LEU A 152 8.09 8.27 13.47
CA LEU A 152 7.34 7.30 14.26
C LEU A 152 7.84 5.86 14.05
N LEU A 153 8.63 5.59 13.00
CA LEU A 153 9.29 4.31 12.79
C LEU A 153 10.39 4.01 13.82
N GLY A 154 10.63 4.85 14.82
CA GLY A 154 11.43 4.45 15.99
C GLY A 154 10.74 3.42 16.87
N THR A 155 9.39 3.40 16.89
CA THR A 155 8.58 2.56 17.78
C THR A 155 7.48 1.78 17.05
N HIS A 156 7.27 2.05 15.76
CA HIS A 156 6.25 1.40 14.93
C HIS A 156 6.88 0.63 13.77
N ASP A 157 6.18 -0.38 13.29
CA ASP A 157 6.56 -1.22 12.15
C ASP A 157 5.89 -0.79 10.83
N GLY A 158 4.91 0.10 10.91
CA GLY A 158 4.28 0.74 9.76
C GLY A 158 3.52 1.99 10.18
N VAL A 159 3.65 3.07 9.41
CA VAL A 159 2.98 4.34 9.70
C VAL A 159 2.31 4.86 8.45
N GLY A 160 0.98 4.85 8.45
CA GLY A 160 0.18 5.36 7.34
C GLY A 160 -0.08 6.86 7.44
N LEU A 161 -0.37 7.50 6.30
CA LEU A 161 -1.05 8.79 6.30
C LEU A 161 -2.56 8.58 6.37
N GLU A 162 -3.29 9.55 6.93
CA GLU A 162 -4.74 9.54 6.86
C GLU A 162 -5.20 9.83 5.43
N MET A 163 -5.94 8.88 4.83
CA MET A 163 -6.48 9.03 3.49
C MET A 163 -7.71 9.95 3.50
N GLY A 164 -7.51 11.17 3.04
CA GLY A 164 -8.56 12.12 2.71
C GLY A 164 -9.00 12.02 1.25
N GLY A 165 -10.05 12.76 0.91
CA GLY A 165 -10.62 12.77 -0.45
C GLY A 165 -11.48 11.55 -0.71
N TYR A 166 -11.17 10.82 -1.79
CA TYR A 166 -11.85 9.58 -2.10
C TYR A 166 -11.34 8.47 -1.15
N PRO A 167 -12.20 7.85 -0.34
CA PRO A 167 -11.76 6.90 0.67
C PRO A 167 -11.17 5.63 0.03
N ASP A 168 -10.04 5.15 0.53
CA ASP A 168 -9.35 3.97 0.03
C ASP A 168 -9.97 2.68 0.60
N ASN A 169 -11.15 2.33 0.09
CA ASN A 169 -11.92 1.16 0.50
C ASN A 169 -12.32 0.32 -0.72
N SER A 170 -12.73 -0.93 -0.49
CA SER A 170 -13.29 -1.77 -1.54
C SER A 170 -14.59 -1.19 -2.12
N VAL A 171 -14.98 -1.71 -3.29
CA VAL A 171 -16.24 -1.35 -3.95
C VAL A 171 -17.46 -1.60 -3.06
N VAL A 172 -17.47 -2.68 -2.28
CA VAL A 172 -18.58 -2.99 -1.35
C VAL A 172 -18.66 -1.92 -0.26
N CYS A 173 -17.54 -1.55 0.34
CA CYS A 173 -17.48 -0.53 1.38
C CYS A 173 -17.83 0.87 0.84
N HIS A 174 -17.41 1.22 -0.38
CA HIS A 174 -17.89 2.44 -1.06
C HIS A 174 -19.42 2.46 -1.20
N ALA A 175 -20.02 1.35 -1.64
CA ALA A 175 -21.47 1.26 -1.76
C ALA A 175 -22.17 1.36 -0.40
N ASN A 176 -21.60 0.74 0.65
CA ASN A 176 -22.12 0.83 2.01
C ASN A 176 -22.17 2.29 2.50
N ARG A 177 -21.06 3.03 2.33
CA ARG A 177 -20.94 4.43 2.73
C ARG A 177 -21.94 5.33 2.00
N LEU A 178 -22.08 5.15 0.69
CA LEU A 178 -22.99 5.96 -0.13
C LEU A 178 -24.47 5.68 0.12
N THR A 179 -24.82 4.48 0.58
CA THR A 179 -26.23 4.04 0.73
C THR A 179 -26.75 4.07 2.16
N GLY A 180 -25.90 4.31 3.16
CA GLY A 180 -26.40 4.39 4.54
C GLY A 180 -25.34 4.57 5.62
N ASP A 181 -24.14 3.98 5.47
CA ASP A 181 -23.13 4.02 6.53
C ASP A 181 -22.08 5.11 6.32
N LYS A 182 -22.50 6.38 6.44
CA LYS A 182 -21.62 7.55 6.25
C LYS A 182 -20.42 7.60 7.20
N GLN A 183 -20.44 6.80 8.28
CA GLN A 183 -19.41 6.76 9.31
C GLN A 183 -18.48 5.55 9.17
N GLN A 184 -18.56 4.79 8.08
CA GLN A 184 -17.58 3.74 7.80
C GLN A 184 -16.21 4.38 7.55
N ASP A 185 -15.25 4.06 8.42
CA ASP A 185 -13.88 4.56 8.35
C ASP A 185 -13.03 3.78 7.35
N THR A 186 -11.80 4.24 7.13
CA THR A 186 -10.73 3.48 6.48
C THR A 186 -9.68 3.10 7.51
N PHE A 187 -8.95 2.02 7.27
CA PHE A 187 -7.76 1.68 8.05
C PHE A 187 -6.50 2.28 7.40
N ILE A 188 -5.31 1.90 7.87
CA ILE A 188 -4.04 2.23 7.21
C ILE A 188 -4.00 1.52 5.84
N GLY A 189 -3.90 2.30 4.77
CA GLY A 189 -3.71 1.81 3.41
C GLY A 189 -2.26 1.96 2.94
N GLY A 190 -1.86 1.13 1.98
CA GLY A 190 -0.55 1.14 1.34
C GLY A 190 -0.36 2.28 0.35
N GLY A 191 -1.40 3.09 0.10
CA GLY A 191 -1.34 4.26 -0.76
C GLY A 191 -0.37 5.34 -0.28
N ALA A 192 -0.12 5.43 1.03
CA ALA A 192 0.93 6.26 1.62
C ALA A 192 1.39 5.65 2.95
N LEU A 193 2.39 4.78 2.90
CA LEU A 193 2.84 3.95 4.03
C LEU A 193 4.35 4.05 4.24
N ALA A 194 4.78 4.59 5.38
CA ALA A 194 6.18 4.57 5.82
C ALA A 194 6.53 3.25 6.50
N VAL A 195 7.71 2.71 6.20
CA VAL A 195 8.17 1.38 6.64
C VAL A 195 9.65 1.42 7.05
N PRO A 196 10.04 0.73 8.15
CA PRO A 196 11.44 0.64 8.57
C PRO A 196 12.16 -0.46 7.77
N ALA A 197 12.60 -0.10 6.57
CA ALA A 197 13.16 -1.00 5.58
C ALA A 197 14.45 -1.69 6.00
N ASP A 198 15.11 -1.31 7.09
CA ASP A 198 16.32 -1.97 7.59
C ASP A 198 16.01 -3.19 8.47
N ARG A 199 14.89 -3.19 9.18
CA ARG A 199 14.53 -4.22 10.16
C ARG A 199 13.20 -4.92 9.92
N ILE A 200 12.32 -4.38 9.06
CA ILE A 200 11.04 -5.03 8.79
C ILE A 200 11.25 -6.40 8.14
N ASP A 201 10.46 -7.36 8.59
CA ASP A 201 10.57 -8.76 8.20
C ASP A 201 9.21 -9.32 7.74
N SER A 202 8.28 -8.42 7.42
CA SER A 202 6.99 -8.71 6.80
C SER A 202 7.03 -8.48 5.28
N PHE A 203 6.00 -8.96 4.59
CA PHE A 203 5.86 -8.91 3.13
C PHE A 203 4.40 -8.60 2.74
N PHE A 204 4.21 -8.21 1.48
CA PHE A 204 2.91 -7.97 0.87
C PHE A 204 2.45 -9.24 0.13
N PRO A 205 1.47 -10.01 0.63
CA PRO A 205 0.99 -11.21 -0.04
C PRO A 205 0.16 -10.88 -1.30
N GLU A 206 -0.02 -11.84 -2.20
CA GLU A 206 -0.76 -11.64 -3.46
C GLU A 206 -2.29 -11.70 -3.26
N ILE A 207 -2.84 -10.65 -2.66
CA ILE A 207 -4.26 -10.51 -2.36
C ILE A 207 -4.67 -9.03 -2.34
N TYR A 208 -5.97 -8.72 -2.37
CA TYR A 208 -6.47 -7.38 -2.05
C TYR A 208 -6.32 -7.06 -0.56
N ASN A 209 -6.07 -5.79 -0.23
CA ASN A 209 -5.64 -5.34 1.10
C ASN A 209 -4.32 -6.01 1.56
N GLU A 210 -3.36 -6.21 0.66
CA GLU A 210 -2.05 -6.81 0.97
C GLU A 210 -1.26 -6.02 2.02
N ASP A 211 -1.54 -4.74 2.13
CA ASP A 211 -1.03 -3.81 3.13
C ASP A 211 -1.53 -4.15 4.54
N TRP A 212 -2.78 -4.57 4.71
CA TRP A 212 -3.28 -4.99 6.03
C TRP A 212 -2.54 -6.22 6.52
N PHE A 213 -2.28 -7.18 5.64
CA PHE A 213 -1.49 -8.38 5.96
C PHE A 213 -0.03 -8.05 6.23
N PHE A 214 0.54 -7.08 5.51
CA PHE A 214 1.90 -6.61 5.75
C PHE A 214 2.08 -6.08 7.19
N LEU A 215 1.03 -5.47 7.76
CA LEU A 215 1.05 -4.94 9.13
C LEU A 215 0.83 -6.00 10.22
N LEU A 216 0.53 -7.25 9.85
CA LEU A 216 0.36 -8.35 10.82
C LEU A 216 1.73 -8.96 11.21
N GLY A 217 1.81 -9.40 12.47
CA GLY A 217 2.85 -10.26 13.00
C GLY A 217 2.33 -11.68 13.21
N ASP A 218 3.11 -12.53 13.90
CA ASP A 218 2.78 -13.95 14.09
C ASP A 218 1.43 -14.16 14.83
N ALA A 219 1.14 -13.31 15.82
CA ALA A 219 -0.01 -13.48 16.72
C ALA A 219 -1.09 -12.38 16.63
N GLY A 220 -0.78 -11.24 16.01
CA GLY A 220 -1.66 -10.08 16.00
C GLY A 220 -1.12 -8.93 15.15
N LEU A 221 -1.71 -7.74 15.29
CA LEU A 221 -1.24 -6.53 14.63
C LEU A 221 0.11 -6.08 15.22
N ARG A 222 1.05 -5.68 14.36
CA ARG A 222 2.29 -5.04 14.80
C ARG A 222 2.00 -3.63 15.35
N PRO A 223 2.94 -2.99 16.06
CA PRO A 223 2.78 -1.58 16.42
C PRO A 223 2.66 -0.72 15.16
N VAL A 224 1.48 -0.13 14.92
CA VAL A 224 1.20 0.70 13.75
C VAL A 224 0.69 2.06 14.14
N GLY A 225 1.10 3.08 13.39
CA GLY A 225 0.71 4.46 13.63
C GLY A 225 0.02 5.09 12.42
N GLN A 226 -0.60 6.25 12.66
CA GLN A 226 -1.11 7.10 11.59
C GLN A 226 -0.82 8.56 11.90
N ILE A 227 -0.28 9.30 10.92
CA ILE A 227 0.00 10.73 11.04
C ILE A 227 -0.08 11.41 9.68
N GLY A 228 -0.52 12.66 9.66
CA GLY A 228 -0.56 13.45 8.44
C GLY A 228 -1.69 13.07 7.50
N ARG A 229 -1.69 13.67 6.30
CA ARG A 229 -2.77 13.46 5.32
C ARG A 229 -2.25 13.19 3.92
N ALA A 230 -2.90 12.24 3.26
CA ALA A 230 -2.75 11.96 1.84
C ALA A 230 -4.13 12.05 1.16
N TRP A 231 -4.15 12.31 -0.14
CA TRP A 231 -5.37 12.47 -0.92
C TRP A 231 -5.31 11.58 -2.14
N GLN A 232 -6.26 10.65 -2.23
CA GLN A 232 -6.45 9.84 -3.42
C GLN A 232 -7.22 10.63 -4.47
N ARG A 233 -6.78 10.55 -5.72
CA ARG A 233 -7.50 11.13 -6.84
C ARG A 233 -8.87 10.47 -7.01
N ASP A 234 -9.86 11.28 -7.37
CA ASP A 234 -11.20 10.80 -7.64
C ASP A 234 -11.21 9.74 -8.77
N TYR A 235 -11.97 8.68 -8.53
CA TYR A 235 -12.24 7.65 -9.53
C TYR A 235 -13.66 7.10 -9.30
N ASP A 236 -14.18 6.39 -10.30
CA ASP A 236 -15.45 5.71 -10.16
C ASP A 236 -15.27 4.22 -9.75
N PRO A 237 -15.59 3.83 -8.50
CA PRO A 237 -15.43 2.46 -8.03
C PRO A 237 -16.40 1.47 -8.71
N PHE A 238 -17.54 1.95 -9.23
CA PHE A 238 -18.56 1.07 -9.81
C PHE A 238 -18.44 0.92 -11.34
N LEU A 239 -17.49 1.63 -11.97
CA LEU A 239 -17.29 1.61 -13.41
C LEU A 239 -16.92 0.21 -13.93
N ASN A 240 -16.11 -0.54 -13.16
CA ASN A 240 -15.67 -1.88 -13.53
C ASN A 240 -16.08 -2.93 -12.48
N PRO A 241 -17.14 -3.72 -12.74
CA PRO A 241 -17.54 -4.82 -11.86
C PRO A 241 -16.47 -5.89 -11.61
N ASP A 242 -15.49 -6.03 -12.52
CA ASP A 242 -14.40 -6.99 -12.32
C ASP A 242 -13.48 -6.57 -11.17
N ARG A 243 -13.41 -5.26 -10.86
CA ARG A 243 -12.73 -4.74 -9.68
C ARG A 243 -13.38 -5.28 -8.41
N ALA A 244 -14.69 -5.08 -8.25
CA ALA A 244 -15.44 -5.59 -7.12
C ALA A 244 -15.29 -7.12 -6.95
N ARG A 245 -15.22 -7.85 -8.08
CA ARG A 245 -14.96 -9.30 -8.07
C ARG A 245 -13.54 -9.65 -7.59
N GLY A 246 -12.55 -8.86 -7.98
CA GLY A 246 -11.14 -9.08 -7.64
C GLY A 246 -10.79 -8.72 -6.20
N GLU A 247 -11.54 -7.79 -5.60
CA GLU A 247 -11.32 -7.32 -4.22
C GLU A 247 -11.91 -8.29 -3.18
N GLU A 248 -13.06 -8.90 -3.45
CA GLU A 248 -13.89 -9.55 -2.43
C GLU A 248 -13.18 -10.64 -1.60
N PHE A 249 -12.29 -11.44 -2.19
CA PHE A 249 -11.59 -12.48 -1.41
C PHE A 249 -10.61 -11.86 -0.38
N GLY A 250 -9.90 -10.81 -0.78
CA GLY A 250 -9.02 -10.07 0.14
C GLY A 250 -9.78 -9.30 1.19
N ASP A 251 -10.91 -8.69 0.79
CA ASP A 251 -11.81 -8.00 1.71
C ASP A 251 -12.36 -8.94 2.78
N VAL A 252 -12.84 -10.13 2.40
CA VAL A 252 -13.33 -11.14 3.34
C VAL A 252 -12.26 -11.50 4.37
N LEU A 253 -11.03 -11.77 3.92
CA LEU A 253 -9.97 -12.16 4.83
C LEU A 253 -9.51 -10.99 5.73
N ALA A 254 -9.29 -9.82 5.15
CA ALA A 254 -8.83 -8.63 5.87
C ALA A 254 -9.85 -8.20 6.93
N GLU A 255 -11.11 -8.00 6.54
CA GLU A 255 -12.19 -7.60 7.46
C GLU A 255 -12.45 -8.67 8.52
N GLY A 256 -12.38 -9.97 8.16
CA GLY A 256 -12.55 -11.06 9.13
C GLY A 256 -11.45 -11.09 10.18
N ILE A 257 -10.19 -10.97 9.76
CA ILE A 257 -9.06 -10.94 10.70
C ILE A 257 -9.13 -9.70 11.59
N PHE A 258 -9.37 -8.52 11.01
CA PHE A 258 -9.35 -7.27 11.76
C PHE A 258 -10.54 -7.13 12.70
N ALA A 259 -11.71 -7.67 12.34
CA ALA A 259 -12.83 -7.77 13.26
C ALA A 259 -12.47 -8.58 14.51
N ARG A 260 -11.66 -9.62 14.39
CA ARG A 260 -11.16 -10.37 15.56
C ARG A 260 -10.17 -9.58 16.39
N LEU A 261 -9.25 -8.87 15.74
CA LEU A 261 -8.26 -8.05 16.41
C LEU A 261 -8.92 -6.93 17.24
N ASP A 262 -10.02 -6.36 16.76
CA ASP A 262 -10.82 -5.39 17.53
C ASP A 262 -11.36 -5.96 18.85
N HIS A 263 -11.58 -7.28 18.92
CA HIS A 263 -12.00 -7.99 20.14
C HIS A 263 -10.82 -8.56 20.94
N GLY A 264 -9.57 -8.21 20.58
CA GLY A 264 -8.37 -8.74 21.21
C GLY A 264 -8.13 -10.24 20.95
N LEU A 265 -8.76 -10.80 19.92
CA LEU A 265 -8.65 -12.22 19.56
C LEU A 265 -7.51 -12.45 18.56
N PRO A 266 -6.88 -13.65 18.58
CA PRO A 266 -5.77 -13.95 17.67
C PRO A 266 -6.24 -14.11 16.21
N ILE A 267 -5.28 -13.96 15.29
CA ILE A 267 -5.46 -14.14 13.83
C ILE A 267 -5.87 -15.58 13.49
N ALA A 268 -5.43 -16.56 14.28
CA ALA A 268 -5.78 -17.97 14.06
C ALA A 268 -7.29 -18.20 14.17
N VAL A 269 -7.84 -18.80 13.12
CA VAL A 269 -9.28 -18.98 12.95
C VAL A 269 -9.59 -20.33 12.35
N GLU A 270 -10.61 -20.97 12.91
CA GLU A 270 -11.12 -22.22 12.42
C GLU A 270 -12.13 -22.02 11.29
N ARG A 271 -12.44 -23.10 10.59
CA ARG A 271 -13.42 -23.15 9.51
C ARG A 271 -14.81 -22.64 9.91
N SER A 272 -15.23 -22.91 11.15
CA SER A 272 -16.53 -22.49 11.70
C SER A 272 -16.67 -20.96 11.69
N TYR A 273 -15.65 -20.25 12.16
CA TYR A 273 -15.60 -18.79 12.13
C TYR A 273 -15.80 -18.23 10.72
N TRP A 274 -15.08 -18.77 9.73
CA TRP A 274 -15.22 -18.31 8.35
C TRP A 274 -16.59 -18.60 7.75
N SER A 275 -17.22 -19.71 8.15
CA SER A 275 -18.57 -20.03 7.70
C SER A 275 -19.58 -18.97 8.17
N GLU A 276 -19.46 -18.55 9.43
CA GLU A 276 -20.28 -17.48 10.00
C GLU A 276 -19.95 -16.12 9.38
N PHE A 277 -18.66 -15.79 9.23
CA PHE A 277 -18.24 -14.50 8.67
C PHE A 277 -18.67 -14.32 7.21
N LEU A 278 -18.57 -15.36 6.39
CA LEU A 278 -19.06 -15.34 4.99
C LEU A 278 -20.58 -15.09 4.93
N ALA A 279 -21.35 -15.66 5.86
CA ALA A 279 -22.78 -15.40 5.96
C ALA A 279 -23.07 -13.93 6.34
N VAL A 280 -22.33 -13.39 7.33
CA VAL A 280 -22.43 -11.98 7.71
C VAL A 280 -22.08 -11.05 6.54
N ARG A 281 -20.99 -11.34 5.82
CA ARG A 281 -20.58 -10.57 4.64
C ARG A 281 -21.64 -10.59 3.53
N LEU A 282 -22.30 -11.73 3.33
CA LEU A 282 -23.40 -11.83 2.36
C LEU A 282 -24.61 -10.98 2.76
N GLU A 283 -24.99 -11.01 4.04
CA GLU A 283 -26.09 -10.19 4.54
C GLU A 283 -25.77 -8.68 4.48
N LEU A 284 -24.51 -8.29 4.71
CA LEU A 284 -24.06 -6.92 4.48
C LEU A 284 -24.32 -6.49 3.03
N ILE A 285 -23.85 -7.28 2.05
CA ILE A 285 -24.03 -6.94 0.63
C ILE A 285 -25.52 -6.85 0.26
N LYS A 286 -26.35 -7.80 0.70
CA LYS A 286 -27.81 -7.74 0.48
C LYS A 286 -28.44 -6.50 1.11
N GLY A 287 -28.01 -6.16 2.32
CA GLY A 287 -28.45 -4.95 3.03
C GLY A 287 -28.14 -3.68 2.25
N ILE A 288 -26.95 -3.60 1.63
CA ILE A 288 -26.57 -2.49 0.74
C ILE A 288 -27.45 -2.48 -0.51
N GLU A 289 -27.65 -3.63 -1.17
CA GLU A 289 -28.50 -3.74 -2.38
C GLU A 289 -29.93 -3.26 -2.14
N ASN A 290 -30.48 -3.51 -0.96
CA ASN A 290 -31.83 -3.09 -0.58
C ASN A 290 -31.96 -1.57 -0.36
N ARG A 291 -30.86 -0.86 -0.12
CA ARG A 291 -30.84 0.60 0.08
C ARG A 291 -30.57 1.38 -1.21
N ILE A 292 -30.20 0.71 -2.30
CA ILE A 292 -29.88 1.36 -3.58
C ILE A 292 -31.16 1.74 -4.32
N ASP A 293 -31.24 3.00 -4.75
CA ASP A 293 -32.26 3.47 -5.68
C ASP A 293 -32.00 2.93 -7.09
N ARG A 294 -32.87 2.00 -7.51
CA ARG A 294 -32.78 1.32 -8.81
C ARG A 294 -33.19 2.20 -9.99
N GLY A 295 -33.84 3.33 -9.75
CA GLY A 295 -34.30 4.24 -10.81
C GLY A 295 -33.20 5.11 -11.40
N THR A 296 -31.96 4.99 -10.91
CA THR A 296 -30.84 5.84 -11.32
C THR A 296 -29.75 5.05 -12.04
N PRO A 297 -29.07 5.64 -13.05
CA PRO A 297 -27.91 5.02 -13.69
C PRO A 297 -26.80 4.66 -12.69
N ARG A 298 -26.64 5.48 -11.64
CA ARG A 298 -25.67 5.23 -10.56
C ARG A 298 -26.05 3.98 -9.75
N GLY A 299 -27.33 3.83 -9.42
CA GLY A 299 -27.83 2.66 -8.72
C GLY A 299 -27.65 1.37 -9.52
N GLU A 300 -27.89 1.39 -10.83
CA GLU A 300 -27.63 0.24 -11.71
C GLU A 300 -26.15 -0.16 -11.72
N GLN A 301 -25.23 0.81 -11.81
CA GLN A 301 -23.78 0.56 -11.73
C GLN A 301 -23.40 -0.09 -10.39
N MET A 302 -23.90 0.47 -9.28
CA MET A 302 -23.66 -0.07 -7.94
C MET A 302 -24.17 -1.51 -7.82
N LEU A 303 -25.39 -1.79 -8.27
CA LEU A 303 -25.97 -3.14 -8.26
C LEU A 303 -25.18 -4.12 -9.11
N LYS A 304 -24.69 -3.69 -10.29
CA LYS A 304 -23.83 -4.53 -11.14
C LYS A 304 -22.52 -4.88 -10.45
N ALA A 305 -21.90 -3.91 -9.78
CA ALA A 305 -20.65 -4.11 -9.04
C ALA A 305 -20.85 -5.00 -7.80
N LEU A 306 -21.89 -4.76 -7.00
CA LEU A 306 -22.26 -5.59 -5.85
C LEU A 306 -22.65 -7.01 -6.28
N GLY A 307 -23.35 -7.16 -7.41
CA GLY A 307 -23.64 -8.46 -8.00
C GLY A 307 -22.37 -9.24 -8.36
N ALA A 308 -21.32 -8.56 -8.83
CA ALA A 308 -20.03 -9.17 -9.10
C ALA A 308 -19.28 -9.60 -7.83
N ALA A 309 -19.27 -8.75 -6.78
CA ALA A 309 -18.71 -9.09 -5.46
C ALA A 309 -19.47 -10.26 -4.81
N LYS A 310 -20.80 -10.20 -4.74
CA LYS A 310 -21.67 -11.28 -4.25
C LYS A 310 -21.48 -12.58 -5.03
N GLY A 311 -21.31 -12.47 -6.35
CA GLY A 311 -20.98 -13.59 -7.22
C GLY A 311 -19.65 -14.23 -6.84
N ARG A 312 -18.62 -13.42 -6.52
CA ARG A 312 -17.33 -13.93 -6.00
C ARG A 312 -17.50 -14.58 -4.63
N LEU A 313 -18.19 -13.92 -3.71
CA LEU A 313 -18.39 -14.38 -2.33
C LEU A 313 -18.96 -15.81 -2.28
N ARG A 314 -19.88 -16.15 -3.18
CA ARG A 314 -20.45 -17.51 -3.30
C ARG A 314 -19.44 -18.61 -3.67
N TYR A 315 -18.30 -18.25 -4.25
CA TYR A 315 -17.23 -19.20 -4.56
C TYR A 315 -16.22 -19.35 -3.43
N ILE A 316 -16.20 -18.44 -2.45
CA ILE A 316 -15.28 -18.50 -1.33
C ILE A 316 -15.80 -19.57 -0.37
N GLN A 317 -15.01 -20.62 -0.16
CA GLN A 317 -15.27 -21.61 0.89
C GLN A 317 -14.50 -21.25 2.17
N PRO A 318 -15.02 -21.58 3.35
CA PRO A 318 -14.28 -21.44 4.62
C PRO A 318 -12.86 -22.02 4.58
N GLU A 319 -12.68 -23.15 3.88
CA GLU A 319 -11.40 -23.83 3.68
C GLU A 319 -10.42 -23.02 2.84
N ASP A 320 -10.89 -22.22 1.88
CA ASP A 320 -10.02 -21.33 1.11
C ASP A 320 -9.41 -20.28 2.02
N CYS A 321 -10.18 -19.77 3.00
CA CYS A 321 -9.70 -18.80 3.96
C CYS A 321 -8.64 -19.40 4.90
N VAL A 322 -8.91 -20.58 5.47
CA VAL A 322 -7.95 -21.29 6.34
C VAL A 322 -6.66 -21.59 5.57
N ARG A 323 -6.79 -22.19 4.38
CA ARG A 323 -5.65 -22.58 3.55
C ARG A 323 -4.81 -21.37 3.14
N TYR A 324 -5.44 -20.23 2.86
CA TYR A 324 -4.71 -19.01 2.53
C TYR A 324 -3.94 -18.45 3.74
N LEU A 325 -4.51 -18.49 4.95
CA LEU A 325 -3.83 -18.03 6.17
C LEU A 325 -2.67 -18.95 6.57
N GLU A 326 -2.78 -20.26 6.34
CA GLU A 326 -1.68 -21.20 6.51
C GLU A 326 -0.53 -20.89 5.55
N ALA A 327 -0.84 -20.69 4.26
CA ALA A 327 0.14 -20.26 3.26
C ALA A 327 0.81 -18.93 3.65
N TRP A 328 0.04 -17.94 4.11
CA TRP A 328 0.57 -16.66 4.54
C TRP A 328 1.55 -16.80 5.72
N ARG A 329 1.27 -17.67 6.70
CA ARG A 329 2.19 -17.95 7.82
C ARG A 329 3.47 -18.65 7.37
N ASN A 330 3.35 -19.61 6.46
CA ASN A 330 4.52 -20.27 5.87
C ASN A 330 5.39 -19.24 5.14
N ASP A 331 4.77 -18.35 4.38
CA ASP A 331 5.44 -17.28 3.67
C ASP A 331 6.11 -16.26 4.60
N GLN A 332 5.55 -15.98 5.78
CA GLN A 332 6.25 -15.15 6.77
C GLN A 332 7.58 -15.76 7.19
N LYS A 333 7.66 -17.10 7.30
CA LYS A 333 8.93 -17.78 7.60
C LYS A 333 9.86 -17.72 6.39
N THR A 334 9.38 -18.10 5.21
CA THR A 334 10.16 -18.05 3.96
C THR A 334 10.74 -16.66 3.70
N TRP A 335 9.93 -15.62 3.91
CA TRP A 335 10.34 -14.23 3.72
C TRP A 335 11.37 -13.79 4.75
N ARG A 336 11.20 -14.16 6.03
CA ARG A 336 12.21 -13.88 7.07
C ARG A 336 13.56 -14.51 6.75
N ASP A 337 13.56 -15.79 6.38
CA ASP A 337 14.77 -16.52 6.00
C ASP A 337 15.44 -15.87 4.78
N TYR A 338 14.65 -15.50 3.76
CA TYR A 338 15.11 -14.79 2.58
C TYR A 338 15.74 -13.42 2.91
N MET A 339 15.04 -12.59 3.69
CA MET A 339 15.52 -11.25 4.09
C MET A 339 16.74 -11.33 5.00
N GLY A 340 16.87 -12.40 5.81
CA GLY A 340 18.07 -12.67 6.62
C GLY A 340 19.30 -13.04 5.79
N GLY A 341 19.11 -13.61 4.59
CA GLY A 341 20.18 -13.92 3.65
C GLY A 341 20.63 -12.72 2.79
N ILE A 342 19.87 -11.63 2.75
CA ILE A 342 20.22 -10.44 1.97
C ILE A 342 21.27 -9.62 2.72
N GLY A 343 22.46 -9.51 2.12
CA GLY A 343 23.53 -8.65 2.64
C GLY A 343 23.09 -7.19 2.73
N ARG A 344 23.27 -6.59 3.92
CA ARG A 344 23.15 -5.14 4.10
C ARG A 344 24.43 -4.51 3.56
N ASN A 345 24.34 -3.69 2.52
CA ASN A 345 25.49 -2.87 2.11
C ASN A 345 25.96 -2.04 3.31
N SER A 346 27.28 -1.92 3.50
CA SER A 346 27.84 -1.18 4.63
C SER A 346 27.34 0.26 4.64
N GLU A 347 27.17 0.84 5.84
CA GLU A 347 26.49 2.13 6.11
C GLU A 347 26.99 3.36 5.32
N ASN A 348 28.06 3.21 4.53
CA ASN A 348 28.71 4.30 3.79
C ASN A 348 28.33 4.39 2.31
N ALA A 349 27.59 3.42 1.75
CA ALA A 349 27.14 3.46 0.36
C ALA A 349 25.63 3.73 0.29
N VAL A 350 25.25 5.01 0.38
CA VAL A 350 23.85 5.44 0.23
C VAL A 350 23.72 6.27 -1.05
N GLY A 351 22.82 5.88 -1.95
CA GLY A 351 22.45 6.69 -3.10
C GLY A 351 22.05 5.91 -4.35
N PRO A 352 21.81 6.60 -5.49
CA PRO A 352 21.34 5.97 -6.73
C PRO A 352 22.25 4.85 -7.27
N ALA A 353 23.55 4.90 -6.96
CA ALA A 353 24.50 3.87 -7.38
C ALA A 353 24.26 2.53 -6.67
N THR A 354 23.80 2.53 -5.41
CA THR A 354 23.54 1.28 -4.67
C THR A 354 22.25 0.62 -5.12
N VAL A 355 21.20 1.40 -5.38
CA VAL A 355 19.97 0.84 -5.97
C VAL A 355 20.21 0.30 -7.37
N GLN A 356 21.04 0.94 -8.21
CA GLN A 356 21.42 0.38 -9.51
C GLN A 356 22.19 -0.94 -9.38
N ALA A 357 23.10 -1.05 -8.42
CA ALA A 357 23.82 -2.29 -8.17
C ALA A 357 22.87 -3.42 -7.73
N ALA A 358 21.92 -3.11 -6.85
CA ALA A 358 20.87 -4.05 -6.44
C ALA A 358 19.97 -4.45 -7.62
N LEU A 359 19.53 -3.51 -8.45
CA LEU A 359 18.74 -3.81 -9.64
C LEU A 359 19.48 -4.74 -10.62
N ARG A 360 20.78 -4.52 -10.82
CA ARG A 360 21.62 -5.37 -11.66
C ARG A 360 21.73 -6.80 -11.14
N SER A 361 21.77 -7.01 -9.82
CA SER A 361 21.84 -8.38 -9.27
C SER A 361 20.54 -9.16 -9.46
N PHE A 362 19.42 -8.48 -9.69
CA PHE A 362 18.13 -9.07 -10.07
C PHE A 362 17.98 -9.21 -11.60
N GLY A 363 18.99 -8.82 -12.39
CA GLY A 363 18.91 -8.81 -13.85
C GLY A 363 17.90 -7.81 -14.39
N LEU A 364 17.51 -6.80 -13.60
CA LEU A 364 16.46 -5.85 -13.98
C LEU A 364 17.04 -4.69 -14.80
N VAL A 365 16.34 -4.36 -15.87
CA VAL A 365 16.64 -3.17 -16.69
C VAL A 365 16.09 -1.95 -15.98
N SER A 366 16.95 -0.95 -15.80
CA SER A 366 16.58 0.32 -15.16
C SER A 366 17.14 1.50 -15.93
N LEU A 367 16.40 2.61 -15.87
CA LEU A 367 16.82 3.90 -16.36
C LEU A 367 16.93 4.84 -15.17
N THR A 368 17.97 5.66 -15.14
CA THR A 368 18.20 6.61 -14.05
C THR A 368 18.47 7.99 -14.59
N SER A 369 17.97 9.01 -13.90
CA SER A 369 18.38 10.39 -14.18
C SER A 369 19.76 10.65 -13.55
N PRO A 370 20.72 11.25 -14.27
CA PRO A 370 21.96 11.71 -13.66
C PRO A 370 21.62 12.80 -12.63
N ALA A 371 22.04 12.62 -11.38
CA ALA A 371 21.96 13.69 -10.39
C ALA A 371 22.75 14.89 -10.96
N ARG A 372 22.08 16.00 -11.27
CA ARG A 372 22.79 17.24 -11.61
C ARG A 372 23.47 17.71 -10.34
N ASP A 373 24.78 17.52 -10.26
CA ASP A 373 25.59 17.88 -9.12
C ASP A 373 25.51 19.40 -8.91
N ARG A 374 24.80 19.82 -7.88
CA ARG A 374 25.01 21.12 -7.25
C ARG A 374 25.66 20.84 -5.91
N SER A 375 26.92 21.24 -5.78
CA SER A 375 27.59 21.38 -4.50
C SER A 375 26.60 21.98 -3.49
N ARG A 376 26.40 21.33 -2.35
CA ARG A 376 25.60 21.82 -1.21
C ARG A 376 26.04 23.23 -0.81
N THR A 377 25.50 24.27 -1.43
CA THR A 377 25.59 25.62 -0.89
C THR A 377 24.37 25.86 -0.03
N LYS A 378 24.63 26.35 1.19
CA LYS A 378 23.65 26.57 2.26
C LYS A 378 22.50 27.59 1.99
N PRO A 379 22.42 28.43 0.93
CA PRO A 379 21.48 29.56 1.01
C PRO A 379 20.03 29.27 0.54
N GLU A 380 19.72 28.17 -0.17
CA GLU A 380 18.36 27.98 -0.71
C GLU A 380 17.30 27.58 0.34
N ARG A 381 17.70 27.04 1.51
CA ARG A 381 16.76 26.78 2.63
C ARG A 381 16.24 28.08 3.28
N ALA A 382 16.93 29.21 3.15
CA ALA A 382 16.51 30.49 3.70
C ALA A 382 15.53 31.26 2.77
N ALA A 383 15.65 31.06 1.45
CA ALA A 383 14.83 31.77 0.46
C ALA A 383 13.36 31.26 0.41
N LEU A 384 13.11 30.00 0.77
CA LEU A 384 11.76 29.44 0.86
C LEU A 384 11.03 29.80 2.18
N ARG A 385 11.77 30.13 3.26
CA ARG A 385 11.19 30.63 4.52
C ARG A 385 10.72 32.08 4.40
N SER A 386 11.51 32.95 3.78
CA SER A 386 11.23 34.39 3.66
C SER A 386 10.03 34.72 2.75
N ARG A 387 9.70 33.86 1.77
CA ARG A 387 8.48 34.04 0.95
C ARG A 387 7.18 33.72 1.68
N ARG A 388 7.21 33.00 2.81
CA ARG A 388 6.02 32.70 3.63
C ARG A 388 5.72 33.79 4.65
N GLU A 389 6.73 34.46 5.18
CA GLU A 389 6.54 35.56 6.16
C GLU A 389 5.97 36.83 5.51
N MET A 390 6.20 37.05 4.21
CA MET A 390 5.58 38.19 3.49
C MET A 390 4.14 37.93 3.02
N SER A 391 3.61 36.71 3.11
CA SER A 391 2.23 36.40 2.69
C SER A 391 1.22 36.38 3.84
N VAL A 392 1.66 36.57 5.09
CA VAL A 392 0.79 36.64 6.28
C VAL A 392 0.51 38.09 6.71
N LEU A 393 1.05 39.06 5.96
CA LEU A 393 0.78 40.48 6.13
C LEU A 393 0.13 41.04 4.85
N HIS A 394 -1.05 40.55 4.47
CA HIS A 394 -2.07 41.28 3.68
C HIS A 394 -3.42 40.58 3.77
#